data_AF-A0A1Y3AXM9-F1
#
_entry.id   AF-A0A1Y3AXM9-F1
#
_cell.length_a   1.000
_cell.length_b   1.000
_cell.length_c   1.000
_cell.angle_alpha   90.00
_cell.angle_beta   90.00
_cell.angle_gamma   90.00
#
_symmetry.space_group_name_H-M   'P 1'
#
loop_
_entity.id
_entity.type
_entity.pdbx_description
1 polymer ?
#
loop_
_entity_poly.entity_id
_entity_poly.type
_entity_poly.pdbx_seq_one_letter_code
_entity_poly.pdbx_strand_id
1 'polypeptide(L)'
;CQDQICEKAGQFYDEGIRSLESSLSLYDSGSGSFYDLRHLSLGIAPNIARWDYHSTHINQLLYLYTIARNDLFKTVSDRWIAYMKGHRASHN
;
A
#
# COMPACT_ATOMS: atom_id res chain seq x y z
N CYS A 1 -27.01 -5.45 2.87
CA CYS A 1 -27.12 -6.29 4.08
C CYS A 1 -27.62 -5.37 5.20
N GLN A 2 -28.67 -5.75 5.92
CA GLN A 2 -29.28 -4.95 7.01
C GLN A 2 -28.95 -5.53 8.40
N ASP A 3 -27.93 -6.38 8.47
CA ASP A 3 -27.43 -6.98 9.70
C ASP A 3 -26.41 -6.04 10.35
N GLN A 4 -26.50 -5.87 11.68
CA GLN A 4 -25.58 -5.07 12.50
C GLN A 4 -24.11 -5.48 12.26
N ILE A 5 -23.84 -6.75 11.98
CA ILE A 5 -22.49 -7.24 11.65
C ILE A 5 -22.00 -6.63 10.34
N CYS A 6 -22.85 -6.58 9.32
CA CYS A 6 -22.50 -6.01 8.01
C CYS A 6 -22.23 -4.51 8.11
N GLU A 7 -23.01 -3.79 8.89
CA GLU A 7 -22.80 -2.35 9.12
C GLU A 7 -21.45 -2.10 9.78
N LYS A 8 -21.12 -2.86 10.84
CA LYS A 8 -19.85 -2.73 11.55
C LYS A 8 -18.66 -3.14 10.68
N ALA A 9 -18.79 -4.19 9.87
CA ALA A 9 -17.76 -4.60 8.93
C ALA A 9 -17.50 -3.52 7.87
N GLY A 10 -18.56 -2.89 7.34
CA GLY A 10 -18.45 -1.75 6.43
C GLY A 10 -17.72 -0.57 7.07
N GLN A 11 -18.05 -0.22 8.31
CA GLN A 11 -17.39 0.86 9.05
C GLN A 11 -15.88 0.61 9.21
N PHE A 12 -15.48 -0.59 9.62
CA PHE A 12 -14.06 -0.93 9.76
C PHE A 12 -13.34 -0.99 8.42
N TYR A 13 -14.01 -1.45 7.37
CA TYR A 13 -13.46 -1.40 6.03
C TYR A 13 -13.19 0.04 5.59
N ASP A 14 -14.17 0.93 5.74
CA ASP A 14 -14.03 2.35 5.35
C ASP A 14 -12.95 3.06 6.16
N GLU A 15 -12.85 2.77 7.47
CA GLU A 15 -11.80 3.29 8.33
C GLU A 15 -10.41 2.77 7.90
N GLY A 16 -10.30 1.46 7.64
CA GLY A 16 -9.07 0.84 7.16
C GLY A 16 -8.60 1.38 5.81
N ILE A 17 -9.52 1.62 4.87
CA ILE A 17 -9.21 2.24 3.58
C ILE A 17 -8.67 3.66 3.77
N ARG A 18 -9.34 4.49 4.59
CA ARG A 18 -8.84 5.85 4.89
C ARG A 18 -7.45 5.83 5.52
N SER A 19 -7.20 4.93 6.48
CA SER A 19 -5.88 4.78 7.10
C SER A 19 -4.82 4.30 6.12
N LEU A 20 -5.18 3.39 5.20
CA LEU A 20 -4.27 2.92 4.17
C LEU A 20 -3.90 4.07 3.22
N GLU A 21 -4.88 4.81 2.71
CA GLU A 21 -4.66 5.96 1.82
C GLU A 21 -3.72 7.00 2.43
N SER A 22 -3.91 7.34 3.71
CA SER A 22 -3.06 8.32 4.40
C SER A 22 -1.63 7.83 4.66
N SER A 23 -1.44 6.52 4.74
CA SER A 23 -0.16 5.92 5.19
C SER A 23 0.62 5.27 4.06
N LEU A 24 0.03 5.08 2.86
CA LEU A 24 0.61 4.28 1.79
C LEU A 24 1.97 4.81 1.31
N SER A 25 2.17 6.12 1.33
CA SER A 25 3.46 6.75 1.00
C SER A 25 4.59 6.36 1.93
N LEU A 26 4.31 6.04 3.20
CA LEU A 26 5.30 5.62 4.19
C LEU A 26 5.94 4.26 3.85
N TYR A 27 5.27 3.46 3.01
CA TYR A 27 5.78 2.17 2.55
C TYR A 27 6.57 2.26 1.24
N ASP A 28 6.62 3.42 0.58
CA ASP A 28 7.35 3.61 -0.68
C ASP A 28 8.81 3.98 -0.40
N SER A 29 9.76 3.18 -0.89
CA SER A 29 11.19 3.44 -0.72
C SER A 29 11.82 4.23 -1.88
N GLY A 30 11.04 4.56 -2.91
CA GLY A 30 11.52 5.16 -4.15
C GLY A 30 12.15 4.17 -5.13
N SER A 31 12.32 2.90 -4.77
CA SER A 31 12.79 1.84 -5.67
C SER A 31 12.28 0.45 -5.30
N GLY A 32 11.17 0.39 -4.55
CA GLY A 32 10.57 -0.81 -3.99
C GLY A 32 9.56 -0.41 -2.91
N SER A 33 9.26 -1.33 -1.98
CA SER A 33 8.44 -1.03 -0.81
C SER A 33 9.05 -1.56 0.47
N PHE A 34 8.65 -0.99 1.61
CA PHE A 34 8.90 -1.58 2.93
C PHE A 34 7.86 -2.63 3.28
N TYR A 35 8.26 -3.63 4.06
CA TYR A 35 7.37 -4.66 4.59
C TYR A 35 6.56 -4.13 5.79
N ASP A 36 7.18 -3.27 6.59
CA ASP A 36 6.60 -2.67 7.78
C ASP A 36 7.23 -1.29 8.06
N LEU A 37 6.67 -0.58 9.04
CA LEU A 37 7.14 0.72 9.48
C LEU A 37 8.06 0.65 10.71
N ARG A 38 8.76 -0.47 10.95
CA ARG A 38 9.59 -0.64 12.15
C ARG A 38 10.70 0.41 12.28
N HIS A 39 11.14 0.97 11.16
CA HIS A 39 12.12 2.04 11.14
C HIS A 39 11.57 3.36 11.70
N LEU A 40 10.27 3.61 11.54
CA LEU A 40 9.60 4.76 12.14
C LEU A 40 9.30 4.52 13.62
N SER A 41 8.82 3.32 13.97
CA SER A 41 8.41 3.03 15.36
C SER A 41 9.56 2.74 16.31
N LEU A 42 10.64 2.13 15.83
CA LEU A 42 11.76 1.65 16.65
C LEU A 42 13.09 2.37 16.36
N GLY A 43 13.15 3.26 15.36
CA GLY A 43 14.36 3.98 14.99
C GLY A 43 15.50 3.11 14.44
N ILE A 44 15.17 1.92 13.92
CA ILE A 44 16.13 0.99 13.32
C ILE A 44 16.09 1.05 11.79
N ALA A 45 16.96 0.29 11.13
CA ALA A 45 16.97 0.23 9.66
C ALA A 45 15.61 -0.25 9.07
N PRO A 46 15.20 0.27 7.89
CA PRO A 46 13.97 -0.17 7.22
C PRO A 46 13.98 -1.65 6.87
N ASN A 47 12.84 -2.30 7.09
CA ASN A 47 12.61 -3.66 6.61
C ASN A 47 12.13 -3.62 5.16
N ILE A 48 13.05 -3.72 4.21
CA ILE A 48 12.73 -3.72 2.78
C ILE A 48 11.98 -5.01 2.43
N ALA A 49 10.82 -4.88 1.77
CA ALA A 49 10.07 -6.03 1.28
C ALA A 49 10.90 -6.73 0.19
N ARG A 50 11.02 -8.06 0.31
CA ARG A 50 11.54 -8.90 -0.78
C ARG A 50 10.64 -8.77 -2.01
N TRP A 51 11.16 -9.07 -3.19
CA TRP A 51 10.45 -8.84 -4.47
C TRP A 51 9.12 -9.59 -4.60
N ASP A 52 8.98 -10.76 -3.98
CA ASP A 52 7.74 -11.51 -3.87
C ASP A 52 6.70 -10.81 -2.97
N TYR A 53 7.13 -10.26 -1.84
CA TYR A 53 6.27 -9.39 -1.03
C TYR A 53 5.93 -8.08 -1.73
N HIS A 54 6.87 -7.45 -2.42
CA HIS A 54 6.60 -6.25 -3.22
C HIS A 54 5.54 -6.52 -4.30
N SER A 55 5.66 -7.66 -5.01
CA SER A 55 4.65 -8.13 -5.96
C SER A 55 3.30 -8.39 -5.31
N THR A 56 3.30 -8.90 -4.07
CA THR A 56 2.08 -9.10 -3.28
C THR A 56 1.40 -7.76 -2.99
N HIS A 57 2.15 -6.73 -2.59
CA HIS A 57 1.57 -5.41 -2.36
C HIS A 57 1.00 -4.80 -3.64
N ILE A 58 1.68 -4.95 -4.79
CA ILE A 58 1.17 -4.51 -6.10
C ILE A 58 -0.18 -5.17 -6.39
N ASN A 59 -0.27 -6.50 -6.25
CA ASN A 59 -1.49 -7.25 -6.52
C ASN A 59 -2.64 -6.83 -5.59
N GLN A 60 -2.36 -6.57 -4.31
CA GLN A 60 -3.34 -6.07 -3.35
C GLN A 60 -3.86 -4.69 -3.73
N LEU A 61 -2.98 -3.76 -4.13
CA LEU A 61 -3.37 -2.42 -4.58
C LEU A 61 -4.18 -2.45 -5.88
N LEU A 62 -3.79 -3.29 -6.84
CA LEU A 62 -4.55 -3.48 -8.07
C LEU A 62 -5.94 -4.06 -7.77
N TYR A 63 -6.05 -5.02 -6.85
CA TYR A 63 -7.35 -5.53 -6.41
C TYR A 63 -8.19 -4.44 -5.72
N LEU A 64 -7.61 -3.69 -4.77
CA LEU A 64 -8.30 -2.60 -4.09
C LEU A 64 -8.79 -1.53 -5.06
N TYR A 65 -8.03 -1.22 -6.12
CA TYR A 65 -8.46 -0.30 -7.16
C TYR A 65 -9.79 -0.74 -7.82
N THR A 66 -10.00 -2.04 -8.03
CA THR A 66 -11.24 -2.56 -8.64
C THR A 66 -12.48 -2.40 -7.77
N ILE A 67 -12.33 -2.36 -6.44
CA ILE A 67 -13.45 -2.32 -5.49
C ILE A 67 -13.64 -0.96 -4.80
N ALA A 68 -12.56 -0.22 -4.53
CA ALA A 68 -12.58 1.05 -3.83
C ALA A 68 -12.66 2.27 -4.77
N ARG A 69 -12.35 2.09 -6.07
CA ARG A 69 -12.37 3.15 -7.10
C ARG A 69 -11.60 4.43 -6.75
N ASN A 70 -10.55 4.30 -5.95
CA ASN A 70 -9.61 5.39 -5.66
C ASN A 70 -8.38 5.28 -6.58
N ASP A 71 -8.14 6.30 -7.41
CA ASP A 71 -7.02 6.35 -8.36
C ASP A 71 -5.64 6.37 -7.67
N LEU A 72 -5.57 6.67 -6.38
CA LEU A 72 -4.34 6.55 -5.59
C LEU A 72 -3.77 5.13 -5.68
N PHE A 73 -4.60 4.09 -5.52
CA PHE A 73 -4.14 2.70 -5.54
C PHE A 73 -3.58 2.30 -6.90
N LYS A 74 -4.20 2.79 -7.98
CA LYS A 74 -3.67 2.61 -9.33
C LYS A 74 -2.36 3.36 -9.54
N THR A 75 -2.29 4.61 -9.11
CA THR A 75 -1.08 5.44 -9.23
C THR A 75 0.11 4.82 -8.50
N VAL A 76 -0.10 4.32 -7.27
CA VAL A 76 0.96 3.68 -6.49
C VAL A 76 1.35 2.32 -7.09
N SER A 77 0.38 1.48 -7.49
CA SER A 77 0.69 0.18 -8.11
C SER A 77 1.43 0.34 -9.44
N ASP A 78 1.06 1.28 -10.31
CA ASP A 78 1.76 1.55 -11.56
C ASP A 78 3.23 1.98 -11.30
N ARG A 79 3.46 2.82 -10.29
CA ARG A 79 4.81 3.21 -9.87
C ARG A 79 5.62 2.03 -9.34
N TRP A 80 5.02 1.18 -8.51
CA TRP A 80 5.67 0.01 -7.94
C TRP A 80 5.97 -1.07 -9.01
N ILE A 81 5.10 -1.23 -10.00
CA ILE A 81 5.38 -2.04 -11.20
C ILE A 81 6.60 -1.52 -11.95
N ALA A 82 6.80 -0.20 -12.02
CA ALA A 82 7.99 0.37 -12.64
C ALA A 82 9.26 0.01 -11.85
N TYR A 83 9.21 -0.05 -10.51
CA TYR A 83 10.34 -0.47 -9.69
C TYR A 83 10.81 -1.90 -9.99
N MET A 84 9.87 -2.81 -10.29
CA MET A 84 10.18 -4.18 -10.75
C MET A 84 11.01 -4.22 -12.04
N LYS A 85 10.98 -3.14 -12.83
CA LYS A 85 11.74 -2.98 -14.08
C LYS A 85 13.01 -2.14 -13.90
N GLY A 86 13.40 -1.85 -12.65
CA GLY A 86 14.60 -1.07 -12.32
C GLY A 86 14.40 0.44 -12.35
N HIS A 87 13.18 0.95 -12.55
CA HIS A 87 12.91 2.38 -12.38
C HIS A 87 13.06 2.80 -10.92
N ARG A 88 13.41 4.07 -10.72
CA ARG A 88 13.51 4.70 -9.40
C ARG A 88 12.74 6.02 -9.44
N ALA A 89 12.21 6.44 -8.30
CA ALA A 89 11.66 7.78 -8.14
C ALA A 89 12.72 8.84 -8.50
N SER A 90 12.27 10.02 -8.94
CA SER A 90 13.18 11.13 -9.24
C SER A 90 13.93 11.55 -7.97
N HIS A 91 15.18 11.96 -8.14
CA HIS A 91 16.03 12.52 -7.08
C HIS A 91 16.26 14.00 -7.39
N ASN A 92 16.40 14.82 -6.35
CA ASN A 92 16.68 16.26 -6.47
C ASN A 92 18.18 16.55 -6.49
#